data_AF-A0A250IGS3-F1
#
_entry.id   AF-A0A250IGS3-F1
#
_cell.length_a   1.000
_cell.length_b   1.000
_cell.length_c   1.000
_cell.angle_alpha   90.00
_cell.angle_beta   90.00
_cell.angle_gamma   90.00
#
_symmetry.space_group_name_H-M   'P 1'
#
loop_
_entity.id
_entity.type
_entity.pdbx_description
1 polymer ?
#
loop_
_entity_poly.entity_id
_entity_poly.type
_entity_poly.pdbx_seq_one_letter_code
_entity_poly.pdbx_strand_id
1 'polypeptide(L)'
;MGNSRVWTGRWKGGRTFNGKDGRPVFVLRKMVQGRAYTVYLDARSETEAEAELALFLRDPEGYRTRQEARQLKQEAAVYLTAETVGRFLESMRNAGTTARYVGNVGFYLATWAEALAGRDLRTVSLQELLRELARHPTGRKNRITALKSFASWLREQGALSLAEDPTVSLKVPVTRPEKAMREKGYSIETTERLYRALSGWEFKNFNQEATRRMTDVQCVRDVLCIHAKTGMHGTEIERLARGEGKVAVLEEPGEIAATVTFIHKSGNVHRQSIDRQTLAAVQRLQARGAAPVDSHIRRVVGRACKKLGIEPVRLGEYRHSFVTWASECGQEVRPKTGGLPLAAIAAVVGHHSANTTKRFYDNVKVPPMIKIPIRLEHPEDPVWLPVRAAALRLVESA
;
A
#
# COMPACT_ATOMS: atom_id res chain seq x y z
N MET A 1 -12.93 -61.38 8.38
CA MET A 1 -13.78 -62.22 7.50
C MET A 1 -14.06 -61.42 6.22
N GLY A 2 -13.50 -61.85 5.09
CA GLY A 2 -13.58 -61.10 3.84
C GLY A 2 -14.95 -61.26 3.19
N ASN A 3 -15.69 -60.16 3.03
CA ASN A 3 -16.90 -60.12 2.22
C ASN A 3 -16.51 -60.46 0.76
N SER A 4 -16.68 -61.71 0.35
CA SER A 4 -16.52 -62.12 -1.04
C SER A 4 -17.61 -61.40 -1.84
N ARG A 5 -17.21 -60.47 -2.73
CA ARG A 5 -18.15 -59.81 -3.63
C ARG A 5 -18.81 -60.88 -4.50
N VAL A 6 -20.13 -61.02 -4.37
CA VAL A 6 -20.92 -61.95 -5.17
C VAL A 6 -21.06 -61.34 -6.56
N TRP A 7 -20.37 -61.92 -7.54
CA TRP A 7 -20.49 -61.53 -8.94
C TRP A 7 -21.87 -61.87 -9.45
N THR A 8 -22.54 -60.90 -10.06
CA THR A 8 -23.93 -61.01 -10.50
C THR A 8 -24.07 -61.17 -12.01
N GLY A 9 -23.02 -60.90 -12.79
CA GLY A 9 -23.08 -61.10 -14.23
C GLY A 9 -21.80 -60.77 -14.99
N ARG A 10 -21.90 -60.84 -16.31
CA ARG A 10 -20.87 -60.43 -17.29
C ARG A 10 -21.49 -59.41 -18.23
N TRP A 11 -20.66 -58.51 -18.74
CA TRP A 11 -21.01 -57.53 -19.76
C TRP A 11 -19.84 -57.42 -20.75
N LYS A 12 -20.03 -56.72 -21.87
CA LYS A 12 -19.05 -56.64 -22.98
C LYS A 12 -17.62 -56.29 -22.54
N GLY A 13 -17.47 -55.43 -21.54
CA GLY A 13 -16.18 -54.96 -21.01
C GLY A 13 -15.65 -55.72 -19.79
N GLY A 14 -16.41 -56.66 -19.20
CA GLY A 14 -15.96 -57.38 -18.00
C GLY A 14 -17.08 -58.04 -17.19
N ARG A 15 -17.15 -57.73 -15.89
CA ARG A 15 -18.06 -58.37 -14.92
C ARG A 15 -18.87 -57.35 -14.12
N THR A 16 -19.99 -57.77 -13.56
CA THR A 16 -20.81 -56.99 -12.65
C THR A 16 -20.93 -57.68 -11.30
N PHE A 17 -21.03 -56.91 -10.22
CA PHE A 17 -21.39 -57.39 -8.89
C PHE A 17 -22.35 -56.40 -8.23
N ASN A 18 -23.14 -56.83 -7.25
CA ASN A 18 -24.01 -55.91 -6.52
C ASN A 18 -23.22 -55.18 -5.44
N GLY A 19 -23.27 -53.85 -5.47
CA GLY A 19 -22.76 -52.99 -4.42
C GLY A 19 -23.57 -53.15 -3.13
N LYS A 20 -23.11 -52.51 -2.04
CA LYS A 20 -23.79 -52.54 -0.73
C LYS A 20 -25.23 -52.01 -0.81
N ASP A 21 -25.51 -51.14 -1.77
CA ASP A 21 -26.81 -50.48 -1.95
C ASP A 21 -27.73 -51.26 -2.92
N GLY A 22 -27.39 -52.52 -3.24
CA GLY A 22 -28.13 -53.36 -4.19
C GLY A 22 -27.97 -52.98 -5.67
N ARG A 23 -27.26 -51.88 -5.97
CA ARG A 23 -27.01 -51.40 -7.34
C ARG A 23 -25.90 -52.21 -8.03
N PRO A 24 -26.01 -52.47 -9.35
CA PRO A 24 -24.96 -53.14 -10.09
C PRO A 24 -23.73 -52.23 -10.24
N VAL A 25 -22.56 -52.76 -9.90
CA VAL A 25 -21.26 -52.13 -10.11
C VAL A 25 -20.58 -52.81 -11.29
N PHE A 26 -20.23 -52.04 -12.31
CA PHE A 26 -19.56 -52.52 -13.51
C PHE A 26 -18.05 -52.51 -13.32
N VAL A 27 -17.40 -53.65 -13.56
CA VAL A 27 -15.95 -53.81 -13.49
C VAL A 27 -15.42 -54.13 -14.88
N LEU A 28 -14.62 -53.22 -15.42
CA LEU A 28 -13.87 -53.42 -16.66
C LEU A 28 -12.70 -54.36 -16.38
N ARG A 29 -12.61 -55.44 -17.16
CA ARG A 29 -11.49 -56.39 -17.11
C ARG A 29 -11.03 -56.70 -18.52
N LYS A 30 -9.92 -56.10 -18.94
CA LYS A 30 -9.36 -56.30 -20.28
C LYS A 30 -7.84 -56.42 -20.25
N MET A 31 -7.32 -57.17 -21.21
CA MET A 31 -5.91 -57.17 -21.54
C MET A 31 -5.72 -56.28 -22.77
N VAL A 32 -4.85 -55.28 -22.68
CA VAL A 32 -4.51 -54.37 -23.77
C VAL A 32 -3.00 -54.29 -23.84
N GLN A 33 -2.41 -54.54 -25.02
CA GLN A 33 -0.96 -54.51 -25.25
C GLN A 33 -0.15 -55.34 -24.21
N GLY A 34 -0.65 -56.52 -23.84
CA GLY A 34 0.02 -57.41 -22.87
C GLY A 34 -0.14 -57.03 -21.40
N ARG A 35 -0.81 -55.91 -21.08
CA ARG A 35 -1.08 -55.48 -19.71
C ARG A 35 -2.54 -55.74 -19.33
N ALA A 36 -2.76 -56.34 -18.16
CA ALA A 36 -4.08 -56.56 -17.60
C ALA A 36 -4.58 -55.31 -16.84
N TYR A 37 -5.77 -54.83 -17.19
CA TYR A 37 -6.44 -53.72 -16.53
C TYR A 37 -7.68 -54.24 -15.79
N THR A 38 -7.84 -53.81 -14.54
CA THR A 38 -9.08 -53.99 -13.76
C THR A 38 -9.49 -52.61 -13.26
N VAL A 39 -10.59 -52.07 -13.77
CA VAL A 39 -11.09 -50.73 -13.41
C VAL A 39 -12.54 -50.84 -12.95
N TYR A 40 -12.86 -50.22 -11.82
CA TYR A 40 -14.23 -50.11 -11.32
C TYR A 40 -14.89 -48.89 -11.96
N LEU A 41 -15.94 -49.08 -12.75
CA LEU A 41 -16.58 -47.99 -13.49
C LEU A 41 -17.63 -47.30 -12.62
N ASP A 42 -17.80 -46.00 -12.84
CA ASP A 42 -18.87 -45.18 -12.24
C ASP A 42 -20.20 -45.26 -13.02
N ALA A 43 -20.32 -46.20 -13.95
CA ALA A 43 -21.47 -46.38 -14.81
C ALA A 43 -22.70 -46.85 -14.02
N ARG A 44 -23.86 -46.24 -14.30
CA ARG A 44 -25.14 -46.58 -13.65
C ARG A 44 -25.99 -47.57 -14.45
N SER A 45 -25.60 -47.81 -15.69
CA SER A 45 -26.26 -48.73 -16.61
C SER A 45 -25.23 -49.42 -17.49
N GLU A 46 -25.65 -50.52 -18.13
CA GLU A 46 -24.77 -51.23 -19.07
C GLU A 46 -24.40 -50.37 -20.28
N THR A 47 -25.34 -49.55 -20.79
CA THR A 47 -25.08 -48.60 -21.88
C THR A 47 -24.02 -47.56 -21.50
N GLU A 48 -24.05 -47.02 -20.28
CA GLU A 48 -22.98 -46.14 -19.80
C GLU A 48 -21.64 -46.86 -19.68
N ALA A 49 -21.66 -48.12 -19.21
CA ALA A 49 -20.45 -48.94 -19.09
C ALA A 49 -19.81 -49.21 -20.46
N GLU A 50 -20.62 -49.44 -21.51
CA GLU A 50 -20.14 -49.60 -22.89
C GLU A 50 -19.52 -48.32 -23.44
N ALA A 51 -20.08 -47.15 -23.13
CA ALA A 51 -19.47 -45.87 -23.49
C ALA A 51 -18.11 -45.65 -22.80
N GLU A 52 -18.01 -45.96 -21.51
CA GLU A 52 -16.76 -45.91 -20.75
C GLU A 52 -15.71 -46.90 -21.29
N LEU A 53 -16.14 -48.10 -21.71
CA LEU A 53 -15.26 -49.06 -22.40
C LEU A 53 -14.69 -48.50 -23.71
N ALA A 54 -15.51 -47.80 -24.50
CA ALA A 54 -15.06 -47.18 -25.75
C ALA A 54 -14.01 -46.08 -25.49
N LEU A 55 -14.15 -45.30 -24.41
CA LEU A 55 -13.14 -44.32 -23.99
C LEU A 55 -11.85 -45.01 -23.53
N PHE A 56 -11.95 -46.05 -22.70
CA PHE A 56 -10.80 -46.83 -22.24
C PHE A 56 -10.00 -47.45 -23.40
N LEU A 57 -10.68 -48.01 -24.40
CA LEU A 57 -9.99 -48.64 -25.54
C LEU A 57 -9.25 -47.64 -26.44
N ARG A 58 -9.61 -46.35 -26.41
CA ARG A 58 -8.93 -45.30 -27.19
C ARG A 58 -7.59 -44.91 -26.56
N ASP A 59 -7.53 -44.84 -25.23
CA ASP A 59 -6.32 -44.53 -24.47
C ASP A 59 -6.33 -45.26 -23.11
N PRO A 60 -5.85 -46.51 -23.07
CA PRO A 60 -5.88 -47.32 -21.85
C PRO A 60 -5.01 -46.79 -20.72
N GLU A 61 -3.89 -46.11 -21.03
CA GLU A 61 -2.95 -45.59 -20.02
C GLU A 61 -3.43 -44.26 -19.43
N GLY A 62 -4.01 -43.40 -20.26
CA GLY A 62 -4.60 -42.12 -19.86
C GLY A 62 -6.03 -42.22 -19.31
N TYR A 63 -6.71 -43.36 -19.47
CA TYR A 63 -8.08 -43.52 -18.97
C TYR A 63 -8.17 -43.34 -17.46
N ARG A 64 -9.13 -42.52 -17.03
CA ARG A 64 -9.49 -42.27 -15.63
C ARG A 64 -11.00 -42.31 -15.52
N THR A 65 -11.51 -42.86 -14.42
CA THR A 65 -12.94 -42.84 -14.15
C THR A 65 -13.42 -41.42 -13.82
N ARG A 66 -14.73 -41.17 -13.83
CA ARG A 66 -15.28 -39.84 -13.48
C ARG A 66 -14.92 -39.46 -12.05
N GLN A 67 -14.95 -40.42 -11.13
CA GLN A 67 -14.58 -40.23 -9.74
C GLN A 67 -13.09 -39.92 -9.60
N GLU A 68 -12.21 -40.69 -10.27
CA GLU A 68 -10.76 -40.45 -10.26
C GLU A 68 -10.41 -39.08 -10.86
N ALA A 69 -11.00 -38.74 -12.00
CA ALA A 69 -10.81 -37.44 -12.63
C ALA A 69 -11.30 -36.29 -11.75
N ARG A 70 -12.41 -36.48 -11.00
CA ARG A 70 -12.93 -35.49 -10.05
C ARG A 70 -12.00 -35.35 -8.84
N GLN A 71 -11.46 -36.45 -8.34
CA GLN A 71 -10.54 -36.45 -7.21
C GLN A 71 -9.21 -35.77 -7.56
N LEU A 72 -8.62 -36.11 -8.71
CA LEU A 72 -7.42 -35.43 -9.22
C LEU A 72 -7.65 -33.92 -9.41
N LYS A 73 -8.84 -33.52 -9.89
CA LYS A 73 -9.21 -32.10 -9.97
C LYS A 73 -9.32 -31.43 -8.61
N GLN A 74 -9.83 -32.12 -7.58
CA GLN A 74 -9.90 -31.60 -6.22
C GLN A 74 -8.52 -31.50 -5.57
N GLU A 75 -7.65 -32.49 -5.78
CA GLU A 75 -6.27 -32.47 -5.27
C GLU A 75 -5.43 -31.37 -5.94
N ALA A 76 -5.72 -31.06 -7.21
CA ALA A 76 -5.08 -29.99 -7.95
C ALA A 76 -5.75 -28.62 -7.79
N ALA A 77 -6.85 -28.50 -7.03
CA ALA A 77 -7.63 -27.27 -6.93
C ALA A 77 -6.86 -26.16 -6.20
N VAL A 78 -7.05 -24.92 -6.65
CA VAL A 78 -6.30 -23.77 -6.14
C VAL A 78 -7.22 -22.92 -5.29
N TYR A 79 -7.03 -23.01 -3.99
CA TYR A 79 -7.87 -22.30 -3.04
C TYR A 79 -7.18 -21.07 -2.46
N LEU A 80 -7.98 -20.04 -2.22
CA LEU A 80 -7.56 -18.85 -1.48
C LEU A 80 -7.78 -19.11 0.02
N THR A 81 -6.83 -19.80 0.65
CA THR A 81 -6.87 -20.20 2.07
C THR A 81 -5.93 -19.33 2.91
N ALA A 82 -6.10 -19.35 4.23
CA ALA A 82 -5.17 -18.68 5.14
C ALA A 82 -3.71 -19.13 4.95
N GLU A 83 -3.52 -20.41 4.62
CA GLU A 83 -2.19 -20.98 4.36
C GLU A 83 -1.57 -20.45 3.05
N THR A 84 -2.29 -20.51 1.92
CA THR A 84 -1.75 -20.04 0.63
C THR A 84 -1.54 -18.53 0.64
N VAL A 85 -2.46 -17.78 1.27
CA VAL A 85 -2.29 -16.34 1.50
C VAL A 85 -1.09 -16.07 2.42
N GLY A 86 -0.90 -16.85 3.49
CA GLY A 86 0.24 -16.71 4.40
C GLY A 86 1.59 -16.83 3.68
N ARG A 87 1.76 -17.88 2.87
CA ARG A 87 2.96 -18.11 2.04
C ARG A 87 3.20 -16.96 1.06
N PHE A 88 2.14 -16.48 0.41
CA PHE A 88 2.23 -15.32 -0.47
C PHE A 88 2.68 -14.05 0.27
N LEU A 89 2.06 -13.71 1.40
CA LEU A 89 2.42 -12.52 2.17
C LEU A 89 3.86 -12.61 2.71
N GLU A 90 4.33 -13.80 3.06
CA GLU A 90 5.72 -14.04 3.43
C GLU A 90 6.67 -13.81 2.24
N SER A 91 6.34 -14.31 1.05
CA SER A 91 7.14 -14.03 -0.15
C SER A 91 7.27 -12.52 -0.43
N MET A 92 6.19 -11.75 -0.20
CA MET A 92 6.22 -10.29 -0.33
C MET A 92 7.15 -9.63 0.70
N ARG A 93 7.16 -10.11 1.94
CA ARG A 93 8.08 -9.62 2.99
C ARG A 93 9.53 -9.91 2.62
N ASN A 94 9.81 -11.12 2.14
CA ASN A 94 11.15 -11.53 1.70
C ASN A 94 11.63 -10.69 0.50
N ALA A 95 10.71 -10.24 -0.35
CA ALA A 95 11.00 -9.30 -1.44
C ALA A 95 11.22 -7.84 -0.98
N GLY A 96 11.27 -7.57 0.33
CA GLY A 96 11.50 -6.23 0.88
C GLY A 96 10.26 -5.33 0.89
N THR A 97 9.06 -5.89 0.72
CA THR A 97 7.83 -5.09 0.72
C THR A 97 7.49 -4.60 2.13
N THR A 98 7.08 -3.34 2.25
CA THR A 98 6.77 -2.74 3.57
C THR A 98 5.66 -3.48 4.32
N ALA A 99 5.82 -3.65 5.64
CA ALA A 99 4.85 -4.35 6.50
C ALA A 99 3.43 -3.78 6.38
N ARG A 100 3.30 -2.45 6.27
CA ARG A 100 2.01 -1.78 6.07
C ARG A 100 1.33 -2.21 4.77
N TYR A 101 2.09 -2.30 3.67
CA TYR A 101 1.53 -2.72 2.39
C TYR A 101 1.16 -4.20 2.40
N VAL A 102 2.00 -5.06 2.98
CA VAL A 102 1.69 -6.48 3.18
C VAL A 102 0.40 -6.64 3.99
N GLY A 103 0.23 -5.88 5.08
CA GLY A 103 -1.01 -5.87 5.87
C GLY A 103 -2.23 -5.44 5.07
N ASN A 104 -2.12 -4.39 4.25
CA ASN A 104 -3.21 -3.95 3.37
C ASN A 104 -3.59 -5.02 2.33
N VAL A 105 -2.61 -5.70 1.72
CA VAL A 105 -2.86 -6.79 0.77
C VAL A 105 -3.54 -7.96 1.47
N GLY A 106 -3.06 -8.36 2.65
CA GLY A 106 -3.68 -9.40 3.46
C GLY A 106 -5.14 -9.09 3.81
N PHE A 107 -5.44 -7.85 4.20
CA PHE A 107 -6.82 -7.41 4.45
C PHE A 107 -7.73 -7.61 3.24
N TYR A 108 -7.28 -7.22 2.03
CA TYR A 108 -8.10 -7.39 0.82
C TYR A 108 -8.22 -8.86 0.38
N LEU A 109 -7.18 -9.68 0.60
CA LEU A 109 -7.24 -11.11 0.30
C LEU A 109 -8.16 -11.85 1.28
N ALA A 110 -8.23 -11.44 2.54
CA ALA A 110 -9.19 -12.01 3.49
C ALA A 110 -10.65 -11.78 3.02
N THR A 111 -10.97 -10.57 2.56
CA THR A 111 -12.29 -10.29 1.95
C THR A 111 -12.57 -11.18 0.74
N TRP A 112 -11.57 -11.45 -0.10
CA TRP A 112 -11.73 -12.38 -1.22
C TRP A 112 -11.88 -13.83 -0.77
N ALA A 113 -11.19 -14.25 0.29
CA ALA A 113 -11.29 -15.61 0.84
C ALA A 113 -12.72 -15.89 1.31
N GLU A 114 -13.31 -14.93 2.02
CA GLU A 114 -14.70 -14.98 2.47
C GLU A 114 -15.67 -15.04 1.28
N ALA A 115 -15.48 -14.16 0.29
CA ALA A 115 -16.37 -14.10 -0.88
C ALA A 115 -16.31 -15.34 -1.78
N LEU A 116 -15.13 -15.94 -1.90
CA LEU A 116 -14.94 -17.16 -2.70
C LEU A 116 -15.23 -18.43 -1.91
N ALA A 117 -15.29 -18.36 -0.58
CA ALA A 117 -15.75 -19.42 0.32
C ALA A 117 -15.16 -20.82 0.01
N GLY A 118 -13.84 -20.88 -0.23
CA GLY A 118 -13.16 -22.16 -0.52
C GLY A 118 -13.43 -22.73 -1.92
N ARG A 119 -13.90 -21.91 -2.87
CA ARG A 119 -13.99 -22.31 -4.28
C ARG A 119 -12.62 -22.33 -4.94
N ASP A 120 -12.47 -23.25 -5.89
CA ASP A 120 -11.29 -23.33 -6.74
C ASP A 120 -11.22 -22.09 -7.65
N LEU A 121 -10.13 -21.33 -7.53
CA LEU A 121 -9.89 -20.11 -8.31
C LEU A 121 -9.98 -20.35 -9.81
N ARG A 122 -9.60 -21.54 -10.29
CA ARG A 122 -9.66 -21.90 -11.72
C ARG A 122 -11.08 -21.97 -12.28
N THR A 123 -12.07 -22.08 -11.40
CA THR A 123 -13.50 -22.19 -11.76
C THR A 123 -14.26 -20.89 -11.56
N VAL A 124 -13.62 -19.86 -11.01
CA VAL A 124 -14.25 -18.58 -10.74
C VAL A 124 -14.38 -17.79 -12.04
N SER A 125 -15.60 -17.37 -12.37
CA SER A 125 -15.84 -16.57 -13.56
C SER A 125 -15.56 -15.08 -13.34
N LEU A 126 -15.24 -14.36 -14.41
CA LEU A 126 -15.13 -12.90 -14.39
C LEU A 126 -16.39 -12.22 -13.86
N GLN A 127 -17.57 -12.73 -14.21
CA GLN A 127 -18.85 -12.16 -13.78
C GLN A 127 -19.07 -12.30 -12.28
N GLU A 128 -18.55 -13.35 -11.65
CA GLU A 128 -18.58 -13.52 -10.19
C GLU A 128 -17.67 -12.51 -9.50
N LEU A 129 -16.43 -12.35 -9.99
CA LEU A 129 -15.51 -11.35 -9.47
C LEU A 129 -16.09 -9.93 -9.59
N LEU A 130 -16.72 -9.61 -10.72
CA LEU A 130 -17.36 -8.30 -10.93
C LEU A 130 -18.57 -8.07 -10.01
N ARG A 131 -19.38 -9.12 -9.77
CA ARG A 131 -20.51 -9.06 -8.82
C ARG A 131 -20.03 -8.80 -7.40
N GLU A 132 -18.97 -9.49 -6.97
CA GLU A 132 -18.41 -9.25 -5.64
C GLU A 132 -17.83 -7.84 -5.55
N LEU A 133 -17.05 -7.40 -6.54
CA LEU A 133 -16.52 -6.03 -6.57
C LEU A 133 -17.60 -4.94 -6.57
N ALA A 134 -18.82 -5.23 -7.05
CA ALA A 134 -19.93 -4.28 -7.01
C ALA A 134 -20.51 -4.10 -5.60
N ARG A 135 -20.35 -5.08 -4.71
CA ARG A 135 -20.76 -4.98 -3.30
C ARG A 135 -19.86 -4.04 -2.48
N HIS A 136 -18.67 -3.74 -2.98
CA HIS A 136 -17.69 -2.87 -2.31
C HIS A 136 -17.61 -1.50 -3.00
N PRO A 137 -18.31 -0.47 -2.49
CA PRO A 137 -18.34 0.86 -3.13
C PRO A 137 -16.98 1.56 -3.11
N THR A 138 -16.06 1.16 -2.23
CA THR A 138 -14.72 1.77 -2.09
C THR A 138 -13.62 0.73 -2.23
N GLY A 139 -12.42 1.16 -2.64
CA GLY A 139 -11.24 0.30 -2.69
C GLY A 139 -11.26 -0.79 -3.77
N ARG A 140 -12.11 -0.65 -4.80
CA ARG A 140 -12.19 -1.57 -5.95
C ARG A 140 -10.82 -1.84 -6.57
N LYS A 141 -10.05 -0.79 -6.84
CA LYS A 141 -8.69 -0.88 -7.40
C LYS A 141 -7.79 -1.76 -6.55
N ASN A 142 -7.72 -1.50 -5.25
CA ASN A 142 -6.82 -2.23 -4.34
C ASN A 142 -7.22 -3.70 -4.21
N ARG A 143 -8.51 -4.02 -4.21
CA ARG A 143 -9.01 -5.41 -4.22
C ARG A 143 -8.60 -6.15 -5.49
N ILE A 144 -8.73 -5.51 -6.64
CA ILE A 144 -8.28 -6.10 -7.92
C ILE A 144 -6.76 -6.29 -7.90
N THR A 145 -6.00 -5.27 -7.47
CA THR A 145 -4.53 -5.36 -7.40
C THR A 145 -4.06 -6.47 -6.46
N ALA A 146 -4.67 -6.60 -5.27
CA ALA A 146 -4.32 -7.66 -4.34
C ALA A 146 -4.57 -9.06 -4.94
N LEU A 147 -5.76 -9.28 -5.52
CA LEU A 147 -6.11 -10.56 -6.14
C LEU A 147 -5.22 -10.88 -7.34
N LYS A 148 -4.93 -9.88 -8.20
CA LYS A 148 -4.00 -10.04 -9.33
C LYS A 148 -2.59 -10.38 -8.89
N SER A 149 -2.11 -9.73 -7.83
CA SER A 149 -0.77 -9.99 -7.29
C SER A 149 -0.66 -11.43 -6.78
N PHE A 150 -1.68 -11.89 -6.06
CA PHE A 150 -1.78 -13.27 -5.59
C PHE A 150 -1.86 -14.28 -6.75
N ALA A 151 -2.72 -14.04 -7.74
CA ALA A 151 -2.84 -14.90 -8.91
C ALA A 151 -1.53 -14.96 -9.72
N SER A 152 -0.82 -13.82 -9.87
CA SER A 152 0.48 -13.79 -10.52
C SER A 152 1.51 -14.64 -9.77
N TRP A 153 1.57 -14.53 -8.45
CA TRP A 153 2.43 -15.36 -7.62
C TRP A 153 2.10 -16.85 -7.77
N LEU A 154 0.81 -17.23 -7.78
CA LEU A 154 0.41 -18.62 -8.04
C LEU A 154 0.86 -19.14 -9.40
N ARG A 155 0.89 -18.29 -10.43
CA ARG A 155 1.45 -18.66 -11.74
C ARG A 155 2.96 -18.88 -11.69
N GLU A 156 3.69 -18.02 -10.96
CA GLU A 156 5.13 -18.18 -10.76
C GLU A 156 5.46 -19.48 -10.00
N GLN A 157 4.59 -19.91 -9.09
CA GLN A 157 4.70 -21.20 -8.41
C GLN A 157 4.22 -22.40 -9.26
N GLY A 158 3.76 -22.18 -10.49
CA GLY A 158 3.20 -23.23 -11.36
C GLY A 158 1.84 -23.78 -10.90
N ALA A 159 1.22 -23.18 -9.88
CA ALA A 159 -0.06 -23.62 -9.34
C ALA A 159 -1.25 -23.14 -10.19
N LEU A 160 -1.06 -22.13 -11.03
CA LEU A 160 -2.10 -21.56 -11.89
C LEU A 160 -1.53 -21.32 -13.29
N SER A 161 -2.24 -21.67 -14.35
CA SER A 161 -1.86 -21.27 -15.70
C SER A 161 -2.48 -19.92 -16.09
N LEU A 162 -1.99 -19.31 -17.18
CA LEU A 162 -2.58 -18.08 -17.71
C LEU A 162 -4.04 -18.26 -18.15
N ALA A 163 -4.39 -19.43 -18.70
CA ALA A 163 -5.73 -19.74 -19.17
C ALA A 163 -6.73 -19.96 -18.02
N GLU A 164 -6.23 -20.43 -16.87
CA GLU A 164 -7.04 -20.69 -15.68
C GLU A 164 -7.14 -19.47 -14.74
N ASP A 165 -6.33 -18.43 -14.96
CA ASP A 165 -6.31 -17.25 -14.09
C ASP A 165 -7.54 -16.36 -14.35
N PRO A 166 -8.50 -16.30 -13.41
CA PRO A 166 -9.74 -15.55 -13.60
C PRO A 166 -9.53 -14.03 -13.51
N THR A 167 -8.34 -13.61 -13.09
CA THR A 167 -8.00 -12.20 -12.89
C THR A 167 -7.43 -11.54 -14.14
N VAL A 168 -6.95 -12.29 -15.15
CA VAL A 168 -6.32 -11.74 -16.36
C VAL A 168 -7.20 -10.64 -16.98
N SER A 169 -8.49 -10.97 -17.17
CA SER A 169 -9.50 -10.11 -17.76
C SER A 169 -10.02 -8.99 -16.85
N LEU A 170 -9.67 -8.98 -15.55
CA LEU A 170 -10.06 -7.89 -14.65
C LEU A 170 -9.29 -6.60 -14.99
N LYS A 171 -9.99 -5.63 -15.55
CA LYS A 171 -9.41 -4.30 -15.79
C LYS A 171 -9.24 -3.57 -14.46
N VAL A 172 -7.99 -3.23 -14.13
CA VAL A 172 -7.70 -2.33 -13.01
C VAL A 172 -8.16 -0.94 -13.43
N PRO A 173 -9.11 -0.30 -12.71
CA PRO A 173 -9.52 1.05 -13.05
C PRO A 173 -8.32 1.98 -13.04
N VAL A 174 -8.11 2.68 -14.16
CA VAL A 174 -7.13 3.77 -14.21
C VAL A 174 -7.61 4.81 -13.20
N THR A 175 -6.75 5.12 -12.23
CA THR A 175 -7.08 6.14 -11.24
C THR A 175 -7.15 7.45 -11.98
N ARG A 176 -8.36 8.04 -12.09
CA ARG A 176 -8.47 9.43 -12.56
C ARG A 176 -7.58 10.27 -11.64
N PRO A 177 -6.67 11.10 -12.19
CA PRO A 177 -5.87 11.97 -11.35
C PRO A 177 -6.80 12.75 -10.43
N GLU A 178 -6.62 12.64 -9.12
CA GLU A 178 -7.56 13.27 -8.17
C GLU A 178 -7.66 14.79 -8.37
N LYS A 179 -6.63 15.41 -8.96
CA LYS A 179 -6.65 16.81 -9.43
C LYS A 179 -7.81 17.12 -10.40
N ALA A 180 -8.25 16.16 -11.19
CA ALA A 180 -9.39 16.30 -12.11
C ALA A 180 -10.75 16.08 -11.42
N MET A 181 -10.75 15.56 -10.18
CA MET A 181 -11.98 15.27 -9.43
C MET A 181 -12.26 16.28 -8.33
N ARG A 182 -11.23 16.92 -7.77
CA ARG A 182 -11.36 17.89 -6.68
C ARG A 182 -10.21 18.88 -6.72
N GLU A 183 -10.53 20.15 -6.55
CA GLU A 183 -9.55 21.19 -6.26
C GLU A 183 -8.91 20.89 -4.90
N LYS A 184 -7.63 20.53 -4.91
CA LYS A 184 -6.86 20.22 -3.71
C LYS A 184 -5.97 21.40 -3.38
N GLY A 185 -6.18 21.94 -2.19
CA GLY A 185 -5.34 22.96 -1.63
C GLY A 185 -6.14 23.93 -0.80
N TYR A 186 -5.44 24.79 -0.09
CA TYR A 186 -6.00 25.86 0.71
C TYR A 186 -5.39 27.17 0.23
N SER A 187 -6.09 28.30 0.40
CA SER A 187 -5.48 29.60 0.16
C SER A 187 -4.46 29.93 1.26
N ILE A 188 -3.51 30.81 0.96
CA ILE A 188 -2.56 31.36 1.94
C ILE A 188 -3.34 31.97 3.10
N GLU A 189 -4.32 32.84 2.81
CA GLU A 189 -5.15 33.51 3.81
C GLU A 189 -5.87 32.52 4.75
N THR A 190 -6.48 31.46 4.18
CA THR A 190 -7.17 30.43 4.98
C THR A 190 -6.19 29.74 5.92
N THR A 191 -4.96 29.49 5.45
CA THR A 191 -3.91 28.85 6.25
C THR A 191 -3.43 29.75 7.38
N GLU A 192 -3.21 31.05 7.12
CA GLU A 192 -2.79 32.01 8.14
C GLU A 192 -3.85 32.16 9.23
N ARG A 193 -5.13 32.28 8.83
CA ARG A 193 -6.28 32.31 9.75
C ARG A 193 -6.35 31.04 10.58
N LEU A 194 -6.20 29.86 9.94
CA LEU A 194 -6.19 28.58 10.64
C LEU A 194 -5.03 28.52 11.64
N TYR A 195 -3.82 28.83 11.22
CA TYR A 195 -2.63 28.81 12.07
C TYR A 195 -2.82 29.66 13.33
N ARG A 196 -3.34 30.89 13.17
CA ARG A 196 -3.65 31.82 14.26
C ARG A 196 -4.76 31.30 15.20
N ALA A 197 -5.65 30.44 14.72
CA ALA A 197 -6.75 29.88 15.51
C ALA A 197 -6.39 28.58 16.25
N LEU A 198 -5.20 28.01 16.03
CA LEU A 198 -4.73 26.81 16.70
C LEU A 198 -4.28 27.11 18.14
N SER A 199 -5.23 27.37 19.04
CA SER A 199 -4.95 27.70 20.45
C SER A 199 -5.22 26.51 21.38
N GLY A 200 -4.49 26.45 22.49
CA GLY A 200 -4.69 25.44 23.53
C GLY A 200 -6.09 25.54 24.15
N TRP A 201 -6.60 24.43 24.67
CA TRP A 201 -7.82 24.44 25.48
C TRP A 201 -7.67 23.52 26.69
N GLU A 202 -8.27 23.95 27.80
CA GLU A 202 -8.25 23.18 29.03
C GLU A 202 -9.19 21.99 28.88
N PHE A 203 -8.71 20.84 29.29
CA PHE A 203 -9.53 19.64 29.37
C PHE A 203 -9.53 19.14 30.82
N LYS A 204 -10.72 18.80 31.32
CA LYS A 204 -10.94 18.19 32.63
C LYS A 204 -11.36 16.75 32.42
N ASN A 205 -10.65 15.82 33.04
CA ASN A 205 -11.11 14.44 33.15
C ASN A 205 -12.02 14.33 34.38
N PHE A 206 -13.25 13.85 34.20
CA PHE A 206 -14.17 13.52 35.29
C PHE A 206 -14.47 14.66 36.30
N ASN A 207 -14.51 15.91 35.83
CA ASN A 207 -14.80 17.11 36.65
C ASN A 207 -13.86 17.36 37.85
N GLN A 208 -12.75 16.65 37.98
CA GLN A 208 -11.80 16.85 39.07
C GLN A 208 -10.81 17.97 38.73
N GLU A 209 -10.69 18.98 39.59
CA GLU A 209 -9.79 20.13 39.37
C GLU A 209 -8.31 19.73 39.26
N ALA A 210 -7.89 18.71 40.01
CA ALA A 210 -6.54 18.16 39.96
C ALA A 210 -6.15 17.56 38.59
N THR A 211 -7.11 17.36 37.68
CA THR A 211 -6.87 16.78 36.35
C THR A 211 -6.85 17.81 35.22
N ARG A 212 -6.95 19.12 35.53
CA ARG A 212 -6.87 20.19 34.52
C ARG A 212 -5.53 20.07 33.78
N ARG A 213 -5.60 19.74 32.49
CA ARG A 213 -4.43 19.71 31.60
C ARG A 213 -4.65 20.67 30.45
N MET A 214 -3.63 21.47 30.17
CA MET A 214 -3.58 22.28 28.97
C MET A 214 -3.24 21.39 27.78
N THR A 215 -4.06 21.43 26.75
CA THR A 215 -3.76 20.70 25.51
C THR A 215 -2.57 21.36 24.82
N ASP A 216 -1.47 20.63 24.69
CA ASP A 216 -0.34 21.07 23.88
C ASP A 216 -0.71 21.06 22.39
N VAL A 217 -0.76 22.26 21.82
CA VAL A 217 -1.07 22.53 20.41
C VAL A 217 0.13 23.05 19.62
N GLN A 218 1.25 23.40 20.29
CA GLN A 218 2.43 23.94 19.60
C GLN A 218 2.99 22.92 18.62
N CYS A 219 3.01 21.64 19.00
CA CYS A 219 3.43 20.57 18.11
C CYS A 219 2.57 20.45 16.84
N VAL A 220 1.29 20.83 16.89
CA VAL A 220 0.39 20.86 15.71
C VAL A 220 0.68 22.09 14.85
N ARG A 221 0.93 23.25 15.47
CA ARG A 221 1.40 24.47 14.77
C ARG A 221 2.71 24.19 14.03
N ASP A 222 3.66 23.53 14.69
CA ASP A 222 4.96 23.17 14.12
C ASP A 222 4.83 22.28 12.88
N VAL A 223 3.97 21.24 12.94
CA VAL A 223 3.69 20.39 11.79
C VAL A 223 3.03 21.16 10.64
N LEU A 224 2.06 22.05 10.94
CA LEU A 224 1.43 22.88 9.92
C LEU A 224 2.44 23.84 9.27
N CYS A 225 3.32 24.45 10.08
CA CYS A 225 4.38 25.34 9.62
C CYS A 225 5.31 24.64 8.63
N ILE A 226 5.80 23.46 9.00
CA ILE A 226 6.69 22.67 8.13
C ILE A 226 5.95 22.30 6.84
N HIS A 227 4.72 21.77 6.92
CA HIS A 227 3.92 21.44 5.75
C HIS A 227 3.74 22.62 4.79
N ALA A 228 3.31 23.76 5.31
CA ALA A 228 2.99 24.94 4.53
C ALA A 228 4.22 25.60 3.88
N LYS A 229 5.40 25.49 4.51
CA LYS A 229 6.64 26.13 4.03
C LYS A 229 7.56 25.22 3.22
N THR A 230 7.37 23.90 3.28
CA THR A 230 8.29 22.95 2.64
C THR A 230 7.61 21.97 1.68
N GLY A 231 6.29 21.77 1.81
CA GLY A 231 5.58 20.72 1.07
C GLY A 231 5.96 19.29 1.45
N MET A 232 6.68 19.09 2.57
CA MET A 232 7.02 17.76 3.06
C MET A 232 5.75 16.93 3.35
N HIS A 233 5.85 15.61 3.19
CA HIS A 233 4.82 14.66 3.60
C HIS A 233 4.83 14.48 5.12
N GLY A 234 3.68 14.14 5.70
CA GLY A 234 3.57 13.93 7.16
C GLY A 234 4.54 12.85 7.68
N THR A 235 4.76 11.79 6.90
CA THR A 235 5.75 10.75 7.23
C THR A 235 7.20 11.24 7.19
N GLU A 236 7.51 12.25 6.35
CA GLU A 236 8.85 12.84 6.29
C GLU A 236 9.09 13.73 7.51
N ILE A 237 8.06 14.49 7.92
CA ILE A 237 8.08 15.30 9.15
C ILE A 237 8.20 14.40 10.38
N GLU A 238 7.48 13.27 10.42
CA GLU A 238 7.55 12.29 11.50
C GLU A 238 8.97 11.69 11.65
N ARG A 239 9.61 11.32 10.54
CA ARG A 239 11.00 10.85 10.52
C ARG A 239 11.98 11.93 10.98
N LEU A 240 11.81 13.18 10.52
CA LEU A 240 12.61 14.30 10.99
C LEU A 240 12.48 14.49 12.51
N ALA A 241 11.26 14.45 13.03
CA ALA A 241 10.97 14.60 14.45
C ALA A 241 11.60 13.49 15.32
N ARG A 242 11.74 12.27 14.78
CA ARG A 242 12.45 11.15 15.43
C ARG A 242 13.98 11.26 15.35
N GLY A 243 14.52 12.28 14.68
CA GLY A 243 15.95 12.40 14.45
C GLY A 243 16.51 11.49 13.35
N GLU A 244 15.66 10.80 12.57
CA GLU A 244 16.09 9.95 11.45
C GLU A 244 16.63 10.78 10.28
N GLY A 245 16.28 12.07 10.21
CA GLY A 245 16.85 13.01 9.24
C GLY A 245 17.84 13.97 9.86
N LYS A 246 18.78 14.47 9.06
CA LYS A 246 19.86 15.36 9.49
C LYS A 246 19.48 16.82 9.27
N VAL A 247 19.66 17.66 10.28
CA VAL A 247 19.49 19.12 10.21
C VAL A 247 20.86 19.77 10.31
N ALA A 248 21.27 20.50 9.27
CA ALA A 248 22.53 21.23 9.24
C ALA A 248 22.24 22.74 9.20
N VAL A 249 22.48 23.41 10.33
CA VAL A 249 22.32 24.86 10.49
C VAL A 249 23.47 25.58 9.78
N LEU A 250 23.17 26.66 9.07
CA LEU A 250 24.18 27.46 8.38
C LEU A 250 24.88 28.44 9.34
N GLU A 251 26.19 28.59 9.19
CA GLU A 251 27.01 29.50 10.02
C GLU A 251 26.69 30.97 9.78
N GLU A 252 26.44 31.33 8.52
CA GLU A 252 26.00 32.65 8.08
C GLU A 252 24.57 32.57 7.52
N PRO A 253 23.55 32.53 8.39
CA PRO A 253 22.17 32.43 7.95
C PRO A 253 21.76 33.72 7.23
N GLY A 254 21.41 33.58 5.96
CA GLY A 254 20.62 34.57 5.23
C GLY A 254 19.14 34.29 5.46
N GLU A 255 18.35 34.33 4.38
CA GLU A 255 16.97 33.84 4.43
C GLU A 255 16.87 32.31 4.61
N ILE A 256 17.86 31.58 4.10
CA ILE A 256 18.04 30.15 4.39
C ILE A 256 18.77 30.04 5.72
N ALA A 257 18.14 29.36 6.69
CA ALA A 257 18.71 29.17 8.02
C ALA A 257 19.38 27.80 8.19
N ALA A 258 18.87 26.77 7.52
CA ALA A 258 19.38 25.41 7.61
C ALA A 258 19.04 24.58 6.38
N THR A 259 19.65 23.39 6.30
CA THR A 259 19.25 22.33 5.38
C THR A 259 18.77 21.11 6.16
N VAL A 260 17.72 20.46 5.66
CA VAL A 260 17.22 19.19 6.16
C VAL A 260 17.50 18.10 5.13
N THR A 261 17.96 16.94 5.59
CA THR A 261 18.22 15.78 4.75
C THR A 261 17.44 14.58 5.29
N PHE A 262 16.62 13.96 4.44
CA PHE A 262 15.78 12.81 4.83
C PHE A 262 15.62 11.82 3.67
N ILE A 263 15.29 10.57 3.99
CA ILE A 263 15.05 9.52 2.99
C ILE A 263 13.58 9.57 2.55
N HIS A 264 13.35 9.80 1.26
CA HIS A 264 12.03 9.79 0.64
C HIS A 264 11.48 8.35 0.56
N LYS A 265 10.16 8.18 0.34
CA LYS A 265 9.53 6.84 0.20
C LYS A 265 10.11 5.97 -0.92
N SER A 266 10.82 6.59 -1.87
CA SER A 266 11.49 5.91 -2.99
C SER A 266 12.90 5.41 -2.63
N GLY A 267 13.37 5.62 -1.39
CA GLY A 267 14.74 5.30 -0.97
C GLY A 267 15.76 6.40 -1.29
N ASN A 268 15.40 7.40 -2.10
CA ASN A 268 16.29 8.50 -2.45
C ASN A 268 16.46 9.46 -1.27
N VAL A 269 17.70 9.87 -1.03
CA VAL A 269 18.01 10.96 -0.10
C VAL A 269 17.55 12.28 -0.72
N HIS A 270 16.74 13.03 0.01
CA HIS A 270 16.30 14.37 -0.37
C HIS A 270 16.90 15.39 0.58
N ARG A 271 17.47 16.46 0.02
CA ARG A 271 17.96 17.62 0.77
C ARG A 271 17.14 18.84 0.42
N GLN A 272 16.69 19.58 1.43
CA GLN A 272 15.87 20.77 1.26
C GLN A 272 16.36 21.89 2.18
N SER A 273 16.37 23.12 1.68
CA SER A 273 16.69 24.31 2.47
C SER A 273 15.44 24.85 3.15
N ILE A 274 15.60 25.34 4.38
CA ILE A 274 14.51 25.82 5.22
C ILE A 274 14.83 27.16 5.87
N ASP A 275 13.79 27.95 6.14
CA ASP A 275 13.89 29.24 6.81
C ASP A 275 14.02 29.10 8.33
N ARG A 276 14.19 30.23 9.02
CA ARG A 276 14.37 30.27 10.48
C ARG A 276 13.14 29.75 11.26
N GLN A 277 11.94 30.03 10.78
CA GLN A 277 10.72 29.61 11.47
C GLN A 277 10.53 28.10 11.35
N THR A 278 10.73 27.57 10.14
CA THR A 278 10.70 26.13 9.89
C THR A 278 11.79 25.41 10.67
N LEU A 279 13.01 25.97 10.77
CA LEU A 279 14.07 25.41 11.60
C LEU A 279 13.64 25.30 13.07
N ALA A 280 13.05 26.36 13.63
CA ALA A 280 12.57 26.35 15.01
C ALA A 280 11.48 25.29 15.24
N ALA A 281 10.55 25.13 14.28
CA ALA A 281 9.53 24.08 14.32
C ALA A 281 10.14 22.67 14.28
N VAL A 282 11.11 22.43 13.39
CA VAL A 282 11.83 21.15 13.29
C VAL A 282 12.56 20.85 14.60
N GLN A 283 13.27 21.82 15.16
CA GLN A 283 14.01 21.64 16.41
C GLN A 283 13.09 21.31 17.59
N ARG A 284 11.91 21.95 17.70
CA ARG A 284 10.93 21.62 18.73
C ARG A 284 10.37 20.21 18.58
N LEU A 285 10.07 19.78 17.35
CA LEU A 285 9.62 18.42 17.08
C LEU A 285 10.72 17.39 17.35
N GLN A 286 11.98 17.70 17.06
CA GLN A 286 13.14 16.86 17.40
C GLN A 286 13.35 16.76 18.90
N ALA A 287 13.26 17.87 19.64
CA ALA A 287 13.35 17.86 21.09
C ALA A 287 12.22 17.04 21.74
N ARG A 288 11.05 16.98 21.09
CA ARG A 288 9.95 16.10 21.49
C ARG A 288 10.21 14.62 21.15
N GLY A 289 11.07 14.33 20.17
CA GLY A 289 11.37 12.98 19.67
C GLY A 289 10.28 12.36 18.79
N ALA A 290 9.18 13.07 18.54
CA ALA A 290 8.06 12.57 17.74
C ALA A 290 7.14 13.71 17.25
N ALA A 291 6.57 13.54 16.06
CA ALA A 291 5.44 14.34 15.61
C ALA A 291 4.15 13.94 16.37
N PRO A 292 3.17 14.86 16.56
CA PRO A 292 1.88 14.50 17.12
C PRO A 292 1.16 13.46 16.27
N VAL A 293 0.46 12.54 16.94
CA VAL A 293 -0.33 11.51 16.25
C VAL A 293 -1.47 12.14 15.44
N ASP A 294 -1.82 11.53 14.31
CA ASP A 294 -2.79 12.06 13.36
C ASP A 294 -4.18 12.30 13.99
N SER A 295 -4.60 11.46 14.95
CA SER A 295 -5.85 11.66 15.69
C SER A 295 -5.85 12.94 16.54
N HIS A 296 -4.69 13.30 17.10
CA HIS A 296 -4.51 14.55 17.86
C HIS A 296 -4.54 15.75 16.91
N ILE A 297 -3.81 15.67 15.79
CA ILE A 297 -3.82 16.70 14.74
C ILE A 297 -5.25 16.97 14.27
N ARG A 298 -5.99 15.92 13.87
CA ARG A 298 -7.39 16.07 13.39
C ARG A 298 -8.30 16.71 14.43
N ARG A 299 -8.12 16.37 15.70
CA ARG A 299 -8.91 16.95 16.80
C ARG A 299 -8.63 18.44 16.96
N VAL A 300 -7.35 18.83 17.03
CA VAL A 300 -6.93 20.23 17.20
C VAL A 300 -7.35 21.07 15.98
N VAL A 301 -7.01 20.61 14.78
CA VAL A 301 -7.35 21.30 13.52
C VAL A 301 -8.86 21.37 13.33
N GLY A 302 -9.59 20.26 13.56
CA GLY A 302 -11.04 20.23 13.43
C GLY A 302 -11.75 21.21 14.36
N ARG A 303 -11.25 21.39 15.59
CA ARG A 303 -11.76 22.40 16.52
C ARG A 303 -11.52 23.82 16.01
N ALA A 304 -10.32 24.11 15.50
CA ALA A 304 -9.99 25.40 14.91
C ALA A 304 -10.82 25.70 13.65
N CYS A 305 -10.98 24.73 12.75
CA CYS A 305 -11.85 24.84 11.57
C CYS A 305 -13.30 25.16 11.97
N LYS A 306 -13.85 24.43 12.97
CA LYS A 306 -15.19 24.69 13.49
C LYS A 306 -15.33 26.09 14.08
N LYS A 307 -14.34 26.57 14.84
CA LYS A 307 -14.31 27.93 15.40
C LYS A 307 -14.30 29.00 14.31
N LEU A 308 -13.61 28.74 13.19
CA LEU A 308 -13.48 29.66 12.07
C LEU A 308 -14.63 29.55 11.05
N GLY A 309 -15.50 28.55 11.17
CA GLY A 309 -16.56 28.28 10.18
C GLY A 309 -16.03 27.87 8.80
N ILE A 310 -14.88 27.21 8.74
CA ILE A 310 -14.27 26.74 7.49
C ILE A 310 -14.35 25.21 7.35
N GLU A 311 -14.27 24.74 6.11
CA GLU A 311 -14.22 23.31 5.79
C GLU A 311 -13.07 22.59 6.50
N PRO A 312 -13.23 21.31 6.88
CA PRO A 312 -12.19 20.55 7.55
C PRO A 312 -10.91 20.46 6.73
N VAL A 313 -9.83 21.01 7.30
CA VAL A 313 -8.50 21.01 6.70
C VAL A 313 -7.75 19.71 6.99
N ARG A 314 -7.09 19.17 5.98
CA ARG A 314 -6.24 17.96 6.06
C ARG A 314 -4.80 18.35 5.80
N LEU A 315 -3.93 18.16 6.80
CA LEU A 315 -2.52 18.56 6.67
C LEU A 315 -1.79 17.89 5.49
N GLY A 316 -2.17 16.66 5.12
CA GLY A 316 -1.62 15.98 3.95
C GLY A 316 -1.88 16.68 2.61
N GLU A 317 -2.88 17.58 2.53
CA GLU A 317 -3.19 18.36 1.32
C GLU A 317 -2.33 19.63 1.19
N TYR A 318 -1.58 20.03 2.23
CA TYR A 318 -0.68 21.18 2.16
C TYR A 318 0.46 21.01 1.18
N ARG A 319 0.87 19.77 0.87
CA ARG A 319 1.84 19.55 -0.22
C ARG A 319 1.29 20.05 -1.56
N HIS A 320 -0.01 19.88 -1.81
CA HIS A 320 -0.65 20.42 -3.00
C HIS A 320 -0.70 21.96 -2.94
N SER A 321 -1.13 22.50 -1.80
CA SER A 321 -1.17 23.95 -1.58
C SER A 321 0.21 24.59 -1.78
N PHE A 322 1.25 24.03 -1.19
CA PHE A 322 2.63 24.51 -1.35
C PHE A 322 3.08 24.52 -2.81
N VAL A 323 2.80 23.45 -3.57
CA VAL A 323 3.16 23.41 -5.01
C VAL A 323 2.39 24.46 -5.80
N THR A 324 1.10 24.66 -5.51
CA THR A 324 0.30 25.71 -6.14
C THR A 324 0.85 27.10 -5.80
N TRP A 325 1.05 27.41 -4.52
CA TRP A 325 1.61 28.69 -4.08
C TRP A 325 3.01 28.94 -4.64
N ALA A 326 3.86 27.90 -4.69
CA ALA A 326 5.19 27.98 -5.27
C ALA A 326 5.14 28.39 -6.76
N SER A 327 4.15 27.88 -7.50
CA SER A 327 3.95 28.20 -8.91
C SER A 327 3.36 29.61 -9.11
N GLU A 328 2.47 30.05 -8.22
CA GLU A 328 1.73 31.31 -8.38
C GLU A 328 2.48 32.53 -7.83
N CYS A 329 3.15 32.37 -6.68
CA CYS A 329 3.76 33.47 -5.94
C CYS A 329 5.09 33.11 -5.25
N GLY A 330 5.68 31.96 -5.56
CA GLY A 330 6.93 31.51 -4.97
C GLY A 330 8.14 32.33 -5.45
N GLN A 331 9.06 32.61 -4.53
CA GLN A 331 10.34 33.24 -4.82
C GLN A 331 11.48 32.24 -4.60
N GLU A 332 12.38 32.10 -5.58
CA GLU A 332 13.62 31.33 -5.39
C GLU A 332 14.60 32.15 -4.54
N VAL A 333 15.03 31.57 -3.43
CA VAL A 333 16.01 32.13 -2.50
C VAL A 333 17.26 31.26 -2.55
N ARG A 334 18.42 31.91 -2.66
CA ARG A 334 19.72 31.24 -2.75
C ARG A 334 20.57 31.45 -1.51
N PRO A 335 21.54 30.57 -1.24
CA PRO A 335 22.52 30.78 -0.18
C PRO A 335 23.25 32.12 -0.36
N LYS A 336 23.56 32.79 0.74
CA LYS A 336 24.25 34.09 0.73
C LYS A 336 25.65 34.00 0.11
N THR A 337 26.34 32.87 0.35
CA THR A 337 27.66 32.55 -0.20
C THR A 337 27.57 31.36 -1.15
N GLY A 338 27.75 31.63 -2.44
CA GLY A 338 28.12 30.64 -3.47
C GLY A 338 26.98 29.94 -4.23
N GLY A 339 27.30 29.58 -5.48
CA GLY A 339 26.52 28.67 -6.34
C GLY A 339 25.90 29.32 -7.58
N LEU A 340 26.40 28.97 -8.77
CA LEU A 340 25.73 29.28 -10.03
C LEU A 340 24.51 28.35 -10.24
N PRO A 341 23.44 28.80 -10.93
CA PRO A 341 22.33 27.92 -11.29
C PRO A 341 22.82 26.65 -12.01
N LEU A 342 22.19 25.50 -11.79
CA LEU A 342 22.52 24.28 -12.55
C LEU A 342 22.40 24.48 -14.07
N ALA A 343 21.49 25.35 -14.52
CA ALA A 343 21.38 25.74 -15.92
C ALA A 343 22.64 26.50 -16.41
N ALA A 344 23.18 27.40 -15.60
CA ALA A 344 24.42 28.11 -15.92
C ALA A 344 25.63 27.17 -15.92
N ILE A 345 25.70 26.23 -14.96
CA ILE A 345 26.74 25.19 -14.93
C ILE A 345 26.61 24.27 -16.15
N ALA A 346 25.39 23.84 -16.49
CA ALA A 346 25.12 22.99 -17.65
C ALA A 346 25.54 23.67 -18.96
N ALA A 347 25.24 24.97 -19.10
CA ALA A 347 25.66 25.77 -20.26
C ALA A 347 27.19 25.86 -20.38
N VAL A 348 27.90 26.07 -19.26
CA VAL A 348 29.37 26.16 -19.24
C VAL A 348 30.03 24.79 -19.51
N VAL A 349 29.46 23.71 -18.98
CA VAL A 349 30.00 22.33 -19.13
C VAL A 349 29.58 21.69 -20.46
N GLY A 350 28.74 22.35 -21.27
CA GLY A 350 28.26 21.84 -22.56
C GLY A 350 27.22 20.73 -22.44
N HIS A 351 26.54 20.60 -21.29
CA HIS A 351 25.43 19.68 -21.15
C HIS A 351 24.15 20.27 -21.74
N HIS A 352 23.53 19.54 -22.67
CA HIS A 352 22.27 19.94 -23.31
C HIS A 352 21.07 20.04 -22.35
N SER A 353 21.18 19.53 -21.12
CA SER A 353 20.14 19.69 -20.11
C SER A 353 20.68 19.75 -18.69
N ALA A 354 20.02 20.54 -17.83
CA ALA A 354 20.29 20.58 -16.40
C ALA A 354 20.04 19.22 -15.71
N ASN A 355 19.17 18.37 -16.28
CA ASN A 355 18.88 17.04 -15.75
C ASN A 355 20.10 16.09 -15.87
N THR A 356 20.87 16.21 -16.94
CA THR A 356 22.11 15.44 -17.12
C THR A 356 23.13 15.84 -16.06
N THR A 357 23.36 17.15 -15.86
CA THR A 357 24.25 17.66 -14.80
C THR A 357 23.80 17.23 -13.41
N LYS A 358 22.48 17.26 -13.14
CA LYS A 358 21.90 16.81 -11.88
C LYS A 358 22.17 15.32 -11.62
N ARG A 359 22.07 14.46 -12.64
CA ARG A 359 22.29 13.02 -12.46
C ARG A 359 23.72 12.67 -12.04
N PHE A 360 24.72 13.47 -12.44
CA PHE A 360 26.14 13.20 -12.17
C PHE A 360 26.72 14.00 -10.99
N TYR A 361 26.16 15.17 -10.66
CA TYR A 361 26.80 16.14 -9.76
C TYR A 361 25.89 16.74 -8.66
N ASP A 362 24.73 16.15 -8.36
CA ASP A 362 23.80 16.65 -7.33
C ASP A 362 24.28 16.40 -5.90
N ASN A 363 25.45 16.97 -5.58
CA ASN A 363 26.05 17.07 -4.23
C ASN A 363 25.93 18.51 -3.70
N VAL A 364 24.86 19.22 -4.07
CA VAL A 364 24.67 20.61 -3.64
C VAL A 364 24.53 20.65 -2.12
N LYS A 365 25.49 21.28 -1.45
CA LYS A 365 25.51 21.35 0.02
C LYS A 365 24.30 22.07 0.58
N VAL A 366 23.90 23.17 -0.06
CA VAL A 366 22.75 24.00 0.31
C VAL A 366 21.90 24.28 -0.94
N PRO A 367 20.81 23.54 -1.18
CA PRO A 367 19.97 23.76 -2.34
C PRO A 367 19.24 25.11 -2.27
N PRO A 368 18.76 25.67 -3.40
CA PRO A 368 17.84 26.80 -3.37
C PRO A 368 16.59 26.49 -2.53
N MET A 369 16.06 27.50 -1.86
CA MET A 369 14.80 27.43 -1.11
C MET A 369 13.70 28.12 -1.91
N ILE A 370 12.49 27.55 -1.90
CA ILE A 370 11.30 28.25 -2.39
C ILE A 370 10.67 28.95 -1.20
N LYS A 371 10.61 30.28 -1.26
CA LYS A 371 9.94 31.12 -0.27
C LYS A 371 8.53 31.44 -0.74
N ILE A 372 7.55 31.05 0.06
CA ILE A 372 6.14 31.43 -0.12
C ILE A 372 5.86 32.65 0.76
N PRO A 373 5.11 33.66 0.29
CA PRO A 373 4.78 34.86 1.08
C PRO A 373 3.73 34.58 2.17
N ILE A 374 3.82 33.45 2.87
CA ILE A 374 2.91 33.05 3.95
C ILE A 374 3.44 33.49 5.32
N ARG A 375 2.57 34.08 6.13
CA ARG A 375 2.85 34.62 7.48
C ARG A 375 2.16 33.79 8.54
N LEU A 376 2.89 32.83 9.08
CA LEU A 376 2.39 31.95 10.13
C LEU A 376 2.71 32.55 11.50
N GLU A 377 1.80 33.34 12.04
CA GLU A 377 2.00 34.02 13.34
C GLU A 377 0.92 33.62 14.32
N HIS A 378 1.33 33.13 15.49
CA HIS A 378 0.46 32.83 16.61
C HIS A 378 0.97 33.50 17.89
N PRO A 379 0.11 34.13 18.71
CA PRO A 379 0.54 34.83 19.93
C PRO A 379 1.28 33.94 20.95
N GLU A 380 0.94 32.66 20.99
CA GLU A 380 1.59 31.66 21.86
C GLU A 380 2.87 31.04 21.24
N ASP A 381 3.29 31.43 20.03
CA ASP A 381 4.51 30.86 19.46
C ASP A 381 5.73 31.32 20.28
N PRO A 382 6.66 30.40 20.61
CA PRO A 382 7.84 30.76 21.38
C PRO A 382 8.75 31.69 20.59
N VAL A 383 9.36 32.65 21.30
CA VAL A 383 10.34 33.57 20.74
C VAL A 383 11.51 32.79 20.12
N TRP A 384 11.91 33.19 18.92
CA TRP A 384 12.97 32.50 18.19
C TRP A 384 14.31 32.70 18.89
N LEU A 385 14.92 31.61 19.36
CA LEU A 385 16.30 31.67 19.83
C LEU A 385 17.24 32.09 18.68
N PRO A 386 18.35 32.81 18.97
CA PRO A 386 19.40 33.07 17.99
C PRO A 386 19.91 31.75 17.40
N VAL A 387 20.13 31.71 16.08
CA VAL A 387 20.54 30.50 15.34
C VAL A 387 21.83 29.86 15.92
N ARG A 388 22.69 30.67 16.55
CA ARG A 388 23.92 30.20 17.24
C ARG A 388 23.68 29.44 18.55
N ALA A 389 22.57 29.66 19.25
CA ALA A 389 22.34 29.06 20.56
C ALA A 389 21.87 27.58 20.49
N ALA A 390 21.38 27.13 19.35
CA ALA A 390 20.81 25.78 19.21
C ALA A 390 21.84 24.70 18.82
N ALA A 391 23.03 25.07 18.34
CA ALA A 391 24.06 24.13 17.90
C ALA A 391 24.74 23.36 19.06
N LEU A 392 24.57 23.80 20.31
CA LEU A 392 25.28 23.27 21.48
C LEU A 392 24.54 22.17 22.25
N ARG A 393 23.34 21.72 21.85
CA ARG A 393 22.57 20.71 22.61
C ARG A 393 22.42 19.33 21.95
N LEU A 394 23.07 19.07 20.82
CA LEU A 394 22.94 17.80 20.09
C LEU A 394 24.15 16.85 20.22
N VAL A 395 25.14 17.16 21.08
CA VAL A 395 26.38 16.36 21.21
C VAL A 395 26.48 15.57 22.52
N GLU A 396 25.60 15.78 23.51
CA GLU A 396 25.73 15.11 24.83
C GLU A 396 24.82 13.89 25.04
N SER A 397 24.23 13.31 23.98
CA SER A 397 23.44 12.07 24.09
C SER A 397 23.70 11.09 22.95
N ALA A 398 24.98 10.72 22.77
CA ALA A 398 25.43 9.56 22.02
C ALA A 398 26.06 8.52 22.94
#